data_AF-A0A6C0DBQ6-F1
#
_entry.id   AF-A0A6C0DBQ6-F1
#
_cell.length_a   1.000
_cell.length_b   1.000
_cell.length_c   1.000
_cell.angle_alpha   90.00
_cell.angle_beta   90.00
_cell.angle_gamma   90.00
#
_symmetry.space_group_name_H-M   'P 1'
#
loop_
_entity.id
_entity.type
_entity.pdbx_description
1 polymer ?
#
loop_
_entity_poly.entity_id
_entity_poly.type
_entity_poly.pdbx_seq_one_letter_code
_entity_poly.pdbx_strand_id
1 'polypeptide(L)'
;MSMTTEEYEERRRFLDDLKLLSNTEHKKIFEILLKGRCEFTENSNGIFFDLCKVSSETFQEFMEYLNFCKAVRNEQIERERNEQTAQENLRY
;
A
#
# COMPACT_ATOMS: atom_id res chain seq x y z
N MET A 1 11.71 -1.78 23.58
CA MET A 1 11.73 -0.33 23.30
C MET A 1 10.32 0.09 22.96
N SER A 2 9.83 1.20 23.49
CA SER A 2 8.52 1.75 23.14
C SER A 2 8.62 2.48 21.80
N MET A 3 7.67 2.26 20.90
CA MET A 3 7.55 2.99 19.64
C MET A 3 7.30 4.48 19.94
N THR A 4 7.82 5.37 19.09
CA THR A 4 7.60 6.82 19.22
C THR A 4 6.18 7.19 18.76
N THR A 5 5.68 8.35 19.21
CA THR A 5 4.39 8.87 18.76
C THR A 5 4.36 9.13 17.25
N GLU A 6 5.47 9.57 16.68
CA GLU A 6 5.60 9.83 15.25
C GLU A 6 5.50 8.54 14.41
N GLU A 7 6.25 7.50 14.79
CA GLU A 7 6.17 6.17 14.16
C GLU A 7 4.77 5.57 14.29
N TYR A 8 4.11 5.75 15.43
CA TYR A 8 2.73 5.29 15.61
C TYR A 8 1.76 5.96 14.62
N GLU A 9 1.83 7.28 14.51
CA GLU A 9 0.99 8.05 13.59
C GLU A 9 1.29 7.72 12.12
N GLU A 10 2.54 7.42 11.78
CA GLU A 10 2.89 6.96 10.44
C GLU A 10 2.28 5.59 10.12
N ARG A 11 2.40 4.62 11.01
CA ARG A 11 1.77 3.30 10.87
C ARG A 11 0.24 3.39 10.80
N ARG A 12 -0.34 4.35 11.52
CA ARG A 12 -1.78 4.64 11.44
C ARG A 12 -2.18 5.17 10.07
N ARG A 13 -1.44 6.13 9.51
CA ARG A 13 -1.69 6.63 8.14
C ARG A 13 -1.56 5.52 7.11
N PHE A 14 -0.53 4.67 7.25
CA PHE A 14 -0.34 3.50 6.40
C PHE A 14 -1.56 2.56 6.43
N LEU A 15 -2.17 2.32 7.59
CA LEU A 15 -3.35 1.47 7.72
C LEU A 15 -4.54 1.99 6.89
N ASP A 16 -4.73 3.32 6.82
CA ASP A 16 -5.80 3.91 6.04
C ASP A 16 -5.53 3.78 4.54
N ASP A 17 -4.29 3.98 4.11
CA ASP A 17 -3.87 3.76 2.74
C ASP A 17 -3.98 2.29 2.31
N LEU A 18 -3.70 1.36 3.23
CA LEU A 18 -3.77 -0.08 2.98
C LEU A 18 -5.18 -0.50 2.55
N LYS A 19 -6.23 0.14 3.08
CA LYS A 19 -7.63 -0.16 2.73
C LYS A 19 -7.99 0.19 1.28
N LEU A 20 -7.19 1.02 0.63
CA LEU A 20 -7.41 1.45 -0.75
C LEU A 20 -6.72 0.53 -1.76
N LEU A 21 -5.96 -0.46 -1.28
CA LEU A 21 -5.29 -1.43 -2.12
C LEU A 21 -6.28 -2.45 -2.70
N SER A 22 -6.01 -2.85 -3.93
CA SER A 22 -6.66 -3.98 -4.58
C SER A 22 -6.22 -5.31 -3.95
N ASN A 23 -6.96 -6.39 -4.22
CA ASN A 23 -6.60 -7.72 -3.72
C ASN A 23 -5.18 -8.16 -4.11
N THR A 24 -4.73 -7.84 -5.33
CA THR A 24 -3.39 -8.14 -5.81
C THR A 24 -2.32 -7.37 -5.05
N GLU A 25 -2.56 -6.09 -4.76
CA GLU A 25 -1.64 -5.27 -3.97
C GLU A 25 -1.59 -5.73 -2.51
N HIS A 26 -2.72 -6.13 -1.93
CA HIS A 26 -2.76 -6.77 -0.61
C HIS A 26 -1.94 -8.06 -0.55
N LYS A 27 -1.99 -8.90 -1.60
CA LYS A 27 -1.15 -10.11 -1.68
C LYS A 27 0.34 -9.76 -1.66
N LYS A 28 0.74 -8.68 -2.34
CA LYS A 28 2.14 -8.26 -2.34
C LYS A 28 2.59 -7.72 -0.99
N ILE A 29 1.73 -7.00 -0.27
CA ILE A 29 1.98 -6.63 1.14
C ILE A 29 2.18 -7.89 1.99
N PHE A 30 1.34 -8.92 1.79
CA PHE A 30 1.50 -10.18 2.50
C PHE A 30 2.82 -10.90 2.16
N GLU A 31 3.27 -10.88 0.91
CA GLU A 31 4.60 -11.40 0.54
C GLU A 31 5.73 -10.68 1.29
N ILE A 32 5.65 -9.36 1.43
CA ILE A 32 6.63 -8.57 2.19
C ILE A 32 6.57 -8.93 3.69
N LEU A 33 5.37 -9.12 4.25
CA LEU A 33 5.16 -9.58 5.63
C LEU A 33 5.84 -10.93 5.89
N LEU A 34 5.68 -11.88 4.97
CA LEU A 34 6.32 -13.21 5.02
C LEU A 34 7.85 -13.12 4.93
N LYS A 35 8.35 -12.32 3.99
CA LYS A 35 9.80 -12.07 3.83
C LYS A 35 10.41 -11.49 5.11
N GLY A 36 9.70 -10.55 5.73
CA GLY A 36 10.06 -9.93 7.01
C GLY A 36 9.90 -10.84 8.23
N ARG A 37 9.43 -12.09 8.06
CA ARG A 37 9.14 -13.06 9.14
C ARG A 37 8.29 -12.47 10.27
N CYS A 38 7.35 -11.59 9.91
CA CYS A 38 6.46 -10.96 10.88
C CYS A 38 5.40 -11.96 11.37
N GLU A 39 4.99 -11.83 12.63
CA GLU A 39 3.91 -12.64 13.19
C GLU A 39 2.55 -12.25 12.58
N PHE A 40 1.77 -13.25 12.18
CA PHE A 40 0.41 -13.09 11.71
C PHE A 40 -0.43 -14.31 12.11
N THR A 41 -1.75 -14.14 12.09
CA THR A 41 -2.71 -15.23 12.19
C THR A 41 -3.55 -15.27 10.92
N GLU A 42 -4.00 -16.48 10.57
CA GLU A 42 -4.83 -16.70 9.39
C GLU A 42 -6.03 -17.57 9.77
N ASN A 43 -7.19 -17.24 9.21
CA ASN A 43 -8.37 -18.09 9.24
C ASN A 43 -9.14 -17.94 7.92
N SER A 44 -10.30 -18.59 7.81
CA SER A 44 -11.16 -18.53 6.62
C SER A 44 -11.60 -17.12 6.20
N ASN A 45 -11.50 -16.14 7.11
CA ASN A 45 -11.89 -14.74 6.87
C ASN A 45 -10.71 -13.86 6.44
N GLY A 46 -9.47 -14.35 6.53
CA GLY A 46 -8.29 -13.63 6.06
C GLY A 46 -7.11 -13.68 7.02
N ILE A 47 -6.22 -12.72 6.83
CA ILE A 47 -4.92 -12.60 7.49
C ILE A 47 -4.94 -11.40 8.42
N PHE A 48 -4.48 -11.59 9.66
CA PHE A 48 -4.45 -10.59 10.70
C PHE A 48 -3.03 -10.46 11.24
N PHE A 49 -2.52 -9.24 11.35
CA PHE A 49 -1.21 -8.97 11.92
C PHE A 49 -1.23 -7.62 12.64
N ASP A 50 -0.34 -7.46 13.61
CA ASP A 50 -0.22 -6.21 14.38
C ASP A 50 0.84 -5.31 13.74
N LEU A 51 0.39 -4.24 13.11
CA LEU A 51 1.27 -3.24 12.50
C LEU A 51 2.27 -2.66 13.49
N CYS A 52 1.99 -2.57 14.79
CA CYS A 52 2.94 -2.05 15.77
C CYS A 52 4.07 -3.04 16.08
N LYS A 53 3.89 -4.34 15.77
CA LYS A 53 4.89 -5.38 15.96
C LYS A 53 5.75 -5.64 14.72
N VAL A 54 5.35 -5.10 13.57
CA VAL A 54 6.14 -5.19 12.33
C VAL A 54 7.44 -4.41 12.51
N SER A 55 8.58 -5.03 12.15
CA SER A 55 9.89 -4.39 12.25
C SER A 55 9.94 -3.10 11.41
N SER A 56 10.78 -2.14 11.80
CA SER A 56 10.92 -0.89 11.03
C SER A 56 11.40 -1.13 9.60
N GLU A 57 12.24 -2.15 9.37
CA GLU A 57 12.69 -2.56 8.03
C GLU A 57 11.54 -3.07 7.17
N THR A 58 10.72 -3.99 7.68
CA THR A 58 9.56 -4.50 6.94
C THR A 58 8.50 -3.42 6.72
N PHE A 59 8.32 -2.52 7.70
CA PHE A 59 7.40 -1.39 7.56
C PHE A 59 7.89 -0.39 6.48
N GLN A 60 9.20 -0.16 6.39
CA GLN A 60 9.78 0.64 5.32
C GLN A 60 9.50 0.03 3.94
N GLU A 61 9.67 -1.30 3.78
CA GLU A 61 9.33 -2.00 2.53
C GLU A 61 7.82 -1.87 2.20
N PHE A 62 6.94 -1.91 3.20
CA PHE A 62 5.51 -1.66 2.99
C PHE A 62 5.26 -0.25 2.44
N MET A 63 5.90 0.77 3.03
CA MET A 63 5.75 2.17 2.62
C MET A 63 6.25 2.40 1.19
N GLU A 64 7.40 1.81 0.84
CA GLU A 64 7.95 1.88 -0.51
C GLU A 64 7.00 1.27 -1.55
N TYR A 65 6.47 0.09 -1.25
CA TYR A 65 5.51 -0.56 -2.14
C TYR A 65 4.20 0.23 -2.27
N LEU A 66 3.70 0.78 -1.16
CA LEU A 66 2.50 1.60 -1.17
C LEU A 66 2.68 2.86 -2.03
N ASN A 67 3.82 3.52 -1.92
CA ASN A 67 4.16 4.69 -2.73
C ASN A 67 4.27 4.33 -4.21
N PHE A 68 4.83 3.17 -4.53
CA PHE A 68 4.84 2.63 -5.90
C PHE A 68 3.40 2.46 -6.44
N CYS A 69 2.50 1.82 -5.67
CA CYS A 69 1.11 1.66 -6.08
C CYS A 69 0.41 2.99 -6.34
N LYS A 70 0.62 3.99 -5.47
CA LYS A 70 0.07 5.35 -5.64
C LYS A 70 0.60 6.01 -6.92
N ALA A 71 1.90 5.88 -7.19
CA ALA A 71 2.53 6.45 -8.38
C ALA A 71 1.95 5.84 -9.66
N VAL A 72 1.83 4.50 -9.72
CA VAL A 72 1.24 3.79 -10.87
C VAL A 72 -0.19 4.23 -11.12
N ARG A 73 -1.01 4.32 -10.05
CA ARG A 73 -2.41 4.75 -10.18
C ARG A 73 -2.54 6.17 -10.71
N ASN A 74 -1.71 7.10 -10.20
CA ASN A 74 -1.70 8.48 -10.69
C ASN A 74 -1.26 8.55 -12.15
N GLU A 75 -0.24 7.78 -12.54
CA GLU A 75 0.23 7.73 -13.93
C GLU A 75 -0.88 7.22 -14.86
N GLN A 76 -1.64 6.20 -14.45
CA GLN A 76 -2.77 5.69 -15.23
C GLN A 76 -3.85 6.76 -15.41
N ILE A 77 -4.22 7.48 -14.35
CA ILE A 77 -5.22 8.55 -14.40
C ILE A 77 -4.80 9.66 -15.36
N GLU A 78 -3.52 10.09 -15.30
CA GLU A 78 -3.03 11.14 -16.19
C GLU A 78 -2.97 10.69 -17.65
N ARG A 79 -2.61 9.41 -17.91
CA ARG A 79 -2.67 8.84 -19.26
C ARG A 79 -4.09 8.84 -19.81
N GLU A 80 -5.07 8.38 -19.04
CA GLU A 80 -6.49 8.38 -19.44
C GLU A 80 -6.99 9.79 -19.74
N ARG A 81 -6.65 10.78 -18.90
CA ARG A 81 -7.01 12.18 -19.13
C ARG A 81 -6.41 12.74 -20.42
N ASN A 82 -5.14 12.43 -20.68
CA ASN A 82 -4.46 12.87 -21.90
C ASN A 82 -5.08 12.25 -23.16
N GLU A 83 -5.44 10.97 -23.10
CA GLU A 83 -6.13 10.27 -24.19
C GLU A 83 -7.52 10.86 -24.47
N GLN A 84 -8.29 11.17 -23.43
CA GLN A 84 -9.59 11.83 -23.56
C GLN A 84 -9.45 13.21 -24.22
N THR A 85 -8.50 14.02 -23.75
CA THR A 85 -8.22 15.35 -24.31
C THR A 85 -7.79 15.26 -25.78
N ALA A 86 -6.94 14.28 -26.12
CA ALA A 86 -6.51 14.06 -27.50
C ALA A 86 -7.68 13.65 -28.40
N GLN A 87 -8.58 12.78 -27.93
CA GLN A 87 -9.78 12.38 -28.67
C GLN A 87 -10.74 13.55 -28.89
N GLU A 88 -10.93 14.41 -27.90
CA GLU A 88 -11.76 15.61 -28.03
C GLU A 88 -11.18 16.58 -29.06
N ASN A 89 -9.87 16.81 -29.04
CA ASN A 89 -9.20 17.70 -30.00
C ASN A 89 -9.29 17.19 -31.45
N LEU A 90 -9.41 15.88 -31.68
CA LEU A 90 -9.58 15.29 -33.01
C LEU A 90 -11.02 15.35 -33.53
N ARG A 91 -12.00 15.71 -32.68
CA ARG A 91 -13.43 15.81 -33.03
C ARG A 91 -13.84 17.20 -33.53
N TYR A 92 -12.95 18.18 -33.45
CA TYR A 92 -13.11 19.53 -34.01
C TYR A 92 -12.19 19.72 -35.23
#